data_AF-A0A7S0RPA3-F1
#
_entry.id   AF-A0A7S0RPA3-F1
#
_cell.length_a   1.000
_cell.length_b   1.000
_cell.length_c   1.000
_cell.angle_alpha   90.00
_cell.angle_beta   90.00
_cell.angle_gamma   90.00
#
_symmetry.space_group_name_H-M   'P 1'
#
loop_
_entity.id
_entity.type
_entity.pdbx_description
1 polymer ?
#
loop_
_entity_poly.entity_id
_entity_poly.type
_entity_poly.pdbx_seq_one_letter_code
_entity_poly.pdbx_strand_id
1 'polypeptide(L)'
;AQKLKGLKAVFPNVQDPDAVEVTADDLRRLQQEEFLNDTLIDLWLKKFLQNNQVDLERFYFFNSFFYKKLKVQGAQMHEGVRRWTKNVDIFTKDYLVVPIHDELHWSLALVCFPGSIGDPDRQPAILHLDSLKGMHNLARVKKLLLKYLAEEWRHKKQSA
;
A
#
# COMPACT_ATOMS: atom_id res chain seq x y z
N ALA A 1 2.08 -29.37 4.68
CA ALA A 1 0.84 -28.64 4.99
C ALA A 1 0.11 -29.12 6.26
N GLN A 2 -0.04 -30.44 6.49
CA GLN A 2 -0.81 -30.97 7.63
C GLN A 2 -0.24 -30.62 9.03
N LYS A 3 1.09 -30.48 9.13
CA LYS A 3 1.80 -30.12 10.38
C LYS A 3 1.48 -28.73 10.95
N LEU A 4 0.93 -27.81 10.14
CA LEU A 4 0.68 -26.43 10.56
C LEU A 4 -0.80 -26.16 10.87
N LYS A 5 -1.70 -27.11 10.63
CA LYS A 5 -3.15 -26.89 10.73
C LYS A 5 -3.53 -26.40 12.14
N GLY A 6 -4.24 -25.28 12.22
CA GLY A 6 -4.66 -24.65 13.49
C GLY A 6 -3.62 -23.74 14.14
N LEU A 7 -2.40 -23.66 13.60
CA LEU A 7 -1.39 -22.71 14.06
C LEU A 7 -1.61 -21.33 13.46
N LYS A 8 -1.30 -20.32 14.27
CA LYS A 8 -1.21 -18.92 13.86
C LYS A 8 0.04 -18.27 14.45
N ALA A 9 0.60 -17.33 13.71
CA ALA A 9 1.70 -16.48 14.13
C ALA A 9 1.27 -15.02 13.98
N VAL A 10 1.81 -14.13 14.80
CA VAL A 10 1.53 -12.70 14.73
C VAL A 10 2.84 -11.95 14.58
N PHE A 11 2.90 -11.02 13.64
CA PHE A 11 4.10 -10.25 13.34
C PHE A 11 3.80 -8.74 13.29
N PRO A 12 4.62 -7.87 13.90
CA PRO A 12 5.85 -8.22 14.63
C PRO A 12 5.59 -8.82 16.01
N ASN A 13 4.49 -8.44 16.67
CA ASN A 13 4.03 -9.01 17.94
C ASN A 13 2.54 -8.68 18.17
N VAL A 14 1.92 -9.29 19.17
CA VAL A 14 0.46 -9.17 19.45
C VAL A 14 0.01 -7.81 20.00
N GLN A 15 0.94 -6.95 20.41
CA GLN A 15 0.64 -5.62 20.95
C GLN A 15 0.69 -4.53 19.88
N ASP A 16 1.29 -4.81 18.72
CA ASP A 16 1.34 -3.87 17.61
C ASP A 16 -0.06 -3.74 16.98
N PRO A 17 -0.68 -2.55 16.97
CA PRO A 17 -2.02 -2.35 16.42
C PRO A 17 -2.09 -2.62 14.92
N ASP A 18 -0.96 -2.58 14.22
CA ASP A 18 -0.84 -2.90 12.80
C ASP A 18 -0.29 -4.32 12.58
N ALA A 19 -0.29 -5.20 13.59
CA ALA A 19 0.23 -6.56 13.45
C ALA A 19 -0.54 -7.37 12.39
N VAL A 20 0.20 -8.23 11.69
CA VAL A 20 -0.33 -9.18 10.72
C VAL A 20 -0.42 -10.55 11.39
N GLU A 21 -1.63 -11.10 11.48
CA GLU A 21 -1.86 -12.48 11.87
C GLU A 21 -1.74 -13.39 10.64
N VAL A 22 -0.91 -14.42 10.73
CA VAL A 22 -0.61 -15.37 9.66
C VAL A 22 -1.05 -16.75 10.12
N THR A 23 -1.96 -17.35 9.37
CA THR A 23 -2.48 -18.69 9.61
C THR A 23 -1.78 -19.72 8.73
N ALA A 24 -2.00 -20.99 9.07
CA ALA A 24 -1.58 -22.11 8.23
C ALA A 24 -2.14 -22.06 6.80
N ASP A 25 -3.34 -21.49 6.63
CA ASP A 25 -4.03 -21.39 5.34
C ASP A 25 -3.38 -20.31 4.48
N ASP A 26 -2.98 -19.18 5.08
CA ASP A 26 -2.18 -18.15 4.41
C ASP A 26 -0.88 -18.76 3.88
N LEU A 27 -0.16 -19.53 4.71
CA LEU A 27 1.10 -20.16 4.30
C LEU A 27 0.96 -21.18 3.17
N ARG A 28 -0.22 -21.79 2.97
CA ARG A 28 -0.45 -22.66 1.80
C ARG A 28 -0.42 -21.88 0.49
N ARG A 29 -0.75 -20.58 0.51
CA ARG A 29 -0.71 -19.72 -0.67
C ARG A 29 0.71 -19.38 -1.15
N LEU A 30 1.75 -19.84 -0.43
CA LEU A 30 3.14 -19.81 -0.88
C LEU A 30 3.53 -21.03 -1.72
N GLN A 31 2.65 -22.02 -1.90
CA GLN A 31 2.91 -23.15 -2.79
C GLN A 31 2.94 -22.69 -4.26
N GLN A 32 3.58 -23.49 -5.11
CA GLN A 32 3.61 -23.24 -6.54
C GLN A 32 2.19 -23.13 -7.11
N GLU A 33 1.99 -22.21 -8.06
CA GLU A 33 0.72 -21.95 -8.77
C GLU A 33 -0.43 -21.41 -7.90
N GLU A 34 -0.19 -21.11 -6.62
CA GLU A 34 -1.15 -20.40 -5.76
C GLU A 34 -0.98 -18.88 -5.90
N PHE A 35 -2.10 -18.14 -5.88
CA PHE A 35 -2.06 -16.69 -5.78
C PHE A 35 -1.66 -16.27 -4.36
N LEU A 36 -0.82 -15.25 -4.19
CA LEU A 36 -0.59 -14.65 -2.87
C LEU A 36 -1.83 -13.89 -2.36
N ASN A 37 -2.02 -13.83 -1.05
CA ASN A 37 -3.08 -13.02 -0.44
C ASN A 37 -2.53 -11.76 0.24
N ASP A 38 -3.49 -10.93 0.67
CA ASP A 38 -3.24 -9.69 1.41
C ASP A 38 -2.33 -9.91 2.62
N THR A 39 -2.61 -10.94 3.43
CA THR A 39 -1.81 -11.32 4.61
C THR A 39 -0.34 -11.53 4.28
N LEU A 40 -0.04 -12.29 3.22
CA LEU A 40 1.34 -12.60 2.84
C LEU A 40 2.07 -11.38 2.28
N ILE A 41 1.39 -10.54 1.50
CA ILE A 41 1.98 -9.30 0.97
C ILE A 41 2.28 -8.31 2.10
N ASP A 42 1.33 -8.08 3.00
CA ASP A 42 1.51 -7.18 4.14
C ASP A 42 2.59 -7.69 5.11
N LEU A 43 2.64 -9.01 5.36
CA LEU A 43 3.72 -9.63 6.14
C LEU A 43 5.08 -9.40 5.48
N TRP A 44 5.18 -9.62 4.16
CA TRP A 44 6.43 -9.46 3.44
C TRP A 44 6.91 -8.00 3.49
N LEU A 45 6.01 -7.04 3.29
CA LEU A 45 6.33 -5.61 3.39
C LEU A 45 6.90 -5.29 4.77
N LYS A 46 6.24 -5.68 5.86
CA LYS A 46 6.76 -5.40 7.20
C LYS A 46 8.12 -6.05 7.47
N LYS A 47 8.33 -7.29 7.01
CA LYS A 47 9.65 -7.95 7.10
C LYS A 47 10.71 -7.25 6.26
N PHE A 48 10.35 -6.78 5.07
CA PHE A 48 11.24 -6.02 4.20
C PHE A 48 11.71 -4.73 4.90
N LEU A 49 10.79 -3.98 5.52
CA LEU A 49 11.12 -2.78 6.29
C LEU A 49 12.06 -3.09 7.46
N GLN A 50 11.76 -4.14 8.22
CA GLN A 50 12.60 -4.53 9.37
C GLN A 50 14.00 -4.96 8.94
N ASN A 51 14.13 -5.74 7.86
CA ASN A 51 15.40 -6.34 7.45
C ASN A 51 16.32 -5.37 6.70
N ASN A 52 15.76 -4.38 6.00
CA ASN A 52 16.53 -3.51 5.10
C ASN A 52 16.79 -2.11 5.67
N GLN A 53 16.40 -1.83 6.92
CA GLN A 53 16.57 -0.51 7.57
C GLN A 53 16.10 0.63 6.65
N VAL A 54 14.92 0.46 6.05
CA VAL A 54 14.38 1.42 5.10
C VAL A 54 14.19 2.77 5.78
N ASP A 55 14.60 3.84 5.10
CA ASP A 55 14.43 5.20 5.56
C ASP A 55 12.94 5.60 5.53
N LEU A 56 12.26 5.43 6.67
CA LEU A 56 10.84 5.77 6.83
C LEU A 56 10.58 7.29 6.83
N GLU A 57 11.61 8.13 6.87
CA GLU A 57 11.43 9.57 6.63
C GLU A 57 11.16 9.83 5.15
N ARG A 58 11.79 9.06 4.26
CA ARG A 58 11.63 9.18 2.81
C ARG A 58 10.49 8.34 2.25
N PHE A 59 10.19 7.19 2.87
CA PHE A 59 9.19 6.26 2.36
C PHE A 59 7.97 6.17 3.27
N TYR A 60 6.79 6.01 2.65
CA TYR A 60 5.57 5.61 3.33
C TYR A 60 4.94 4.41 2.62
N PHE A 61 4.58 3.39 3.39
CA PHE A 61 4.04 2.13 2.87
C PHE A 61 2.58 2.01 3.26
N PHE A 62 1.69 1.93 2.27
CA PHE A 62 0.31 1.53 2.50
C PHE A 62 0.22 0.00 2.57
N ASN A 63 -0.73 -0.52 3.36
CA ASN A 63 -1.12 -1.92 3.29
C ASN A 63 -1.98 -2.20 2.06
N SER A 64 -2.19 -3.48 1.72
CA SER A 64 -2.95 -3.86 0.52
C SER A 64 -4.41 -3.42 0.53
N PHE A 65 -4.99 -3.18 1.72
CA PHE A 65 -6.37 -2.75 1.88
C PHE A 65 -6.63 -1.31 1.44
N PHE A 66 -5.61 -0.45 1.45
CA PHE A 66 -5.76 0.96 1.10
C PHE A 66 -6.37 1.15 -0.28
N TYR A 67 -5.76 0.58 -1.32
CA TYR A 67 -6.24 0.76 -2.70
C TYR A 67 -7.61 0.11 -2.91
N LYS A 68 -7.84 -1.05 -2.29
CA LYS A 68 -9.14 -1.74 -2.31
C LYS A 68 -10.25 -0.85 -1.76
N LYS A 69 -9.99 -0.16 -0.64
CA LYS A 69 -10.93 0.77 -0.03
C LYS A 69 -11.12 2.02 -0.89
N LEU A 70 -10.02 2.54 -1.44
CA LEU A 70 -10.02 3.71 -2.33
C LEU A 70 -10.90 3.48 -3.56
N LYS A 71 -10.81 2.30 -4.21
CA LYS A 71 -11.57 1.95 -5.41
C LYS A 71 -13.10 1.97 -5.20
N VAL A 72 -13.57 1.58 -4.02
CA VAL A 72 -15.00 1.30 -3.75
C VAL A 72 -15.83 2.57 -3.47
N GLN A 73 -15.21 3.66 -3.02
CA GLN A 73 -15.94 4.71 -2.28
C GLN A 73 -16.38 5.96 -3.06
N GLY A 74 -16.32 5.97 -4.39
CA GLY A 74 -16.99 7.00 -5.22
C GLY A 74 -16.68 8.44 -4.80
N ALA A 75 -17.70 9.17 -4.32
CA ALA A 75 -17.59 10.56 -3.86
C ALA A 75 -17.03 10.71 -2.43
N GLN A 76 -17.17 9.70 -1.57
CA GLN A 76 -16.66 9.69 -0.18
C GLN A 76 -15.33 8.92 -0.06
N MET A 77 -14.61 8.82 -1.17
CA MET A 77 -13.38 8.04 -1.31
C MET A 77 -12.33 8.39 -0.27
N HIS A 78 -12.03 9.68 -0.09
CA HIS A 78 -11.02 10.11 0.86
C HIS A 78 -11.41 9.83 2.31
N GLU A 79 -12.66 10.10 2.71
CA GLU A 79 -13.07 9.96 4.13
C GLU A 79 -12.89 8.53 4.67
N GLY A 80 -13.14 7.49 3.86
CA GLY A 80 -12.96 6.12 4.32
C GLY A 80 -11.52 5.60 4.29
N VAL A 81 -10.56 6.36 3.73
CA VAL A 81 -9.12 6.04 3.81
C VAL A 81 -8.31 7.06 4.59
N ARG A 82 -8.90 8.21 4.96
CA ARG A 82 -8.25 9.32 5.68
C ARG A 82 -7.52 8.91 6.94
N ARG A 83 -7.99 7.86 7.63
CA ARG A 83 -7.36 7.36 8.85
C ARG A 83 -5.96 6.77 8.62
N TRP A 84 -5.65 6.26 7.43
CA TRP A 84 -4.34 5.70 7.12
C TRP A 84 -3.24 6.74 7.33
N THR A 85 -3.49 7.99 6.95
CA THR A 85 -2.50 9.08 7.01
C THR A 85 -2.81 10.07 8.13
N LYS A 86 -3.62 9.69 9.13
CA LYS A 86 -4.06 10.61 10.21
C LYS A 86 -2.87 11.31 10.88
N ASN A 87 -1.83 10.56 11.21
CA ASN A 87 -0.67 11.04 11.98
C ASN A 87 0.58 11.25 11.12
N VAL A 88 0.48 11.17 9.79
CA VAL A 88 1.62 11.30 8.87
C VAL A 88 1.28 12.30 7.78
N ASP A 89 2.18 13.23 7.50
CA ASP A 89 2.11 14.05 6.30
C ASP A 89 2.80 13.31 5.14
N ILE A 90 2.01 12.70 4.25
CA ILE A 90 2.55 11.95 3.12
C ILE A 90 3.24 12.83 2.07
N PHE A 91 3.04 14.15 2.11
CA PHE A 91 3.67 15.08 1.16
C PHE A 91 5.09 15.47 1.56
N THR A 92 5.54 15.12 2.77
CA THR A 92 6.95 15.25 3.16
C THR A 92 7.80 14.05 2.74
N LYS A 93 7.16 13.00 2.21
CA LYS A 93 7.82 11.76 1.79
C LYS A 93 8.32 11.90 0.35
N ASP A 94 9.42 11.23 0.05
CA ASP A 94 9.92 11.07 -1.32
C ASP A 94 9.12 9.99 -2.06
N TYR A 95 8.65 8.95 -1.37
CA TYR A 95 8.02 7.79 -2.01
C TYR A 95 6.83 7.27 -1.23
N LEU A 96 5.71 7.06 -1.93
CA LEU A 96 4.55 6.33 -1.41
C LEU A 96 4.42 5.00 -2.14
N VAL A 97 4.49 3.91 -1.38
CA VAL A 97 4.42 2.54 -1.89
C VAL A 97 3.00 2.02 -1.69
N VAL A 98 2.31 1.72 -2.79
CA VAL A 98 0.90 1.32 -2.79
C VAL A 98 0.74 -0.04 -3.47
N PRO A 99 0.60 -1.13 -2.71
CA PRO A 99 0.19 -2.42 -3.24
C PRO A 99 -1.21 -2.34 -3.85
N ILE A 100 -1.39 -2.93 -5.02
CA ILE A 100 -2.66 -2.98 -5.74
C ILE A 100 -3.05 -4.44 -5.91
N HIS A 101 -4.15 -4.81 -5.28
CA HIS A 101 -4.81 -6.10 -5.47
C HIS A 101 -6.16 -5.87 -6.13
N ASP A 102 -6.30 -6.32 -7.37
CA ASP A 102 -7.56 -6.23 -8.11
C ASP A 102 -7.63 -7.36 -9.14
N GLU A 103 -8.84 -7.81 -9.49
CA GLU A 103 -9.05 -8.81 -10.56
C GLU A 103 -8.11 -10.05 -10.50
N LEU A 104 -7.87 -10.58 -9.28
CA LEU A 104 -6.98 -11.72 -8.99
C LEU A 104 -5.51 -11.48 -9.38
N HIS A 105 -5.09 -10.23 -9.42
CA HIS A 105 -3.74 -9.83 -9.82
C HIS A 105 -3.13 -8.82 -8.85
N TRP A 106 -1.81 -8.91 -8.69
CA TRP A 106 -1.01 -7.99 -7.88
C TRP A 106 -0.15 -7.11 -8.76
N SER A 107 -0.20 -5.81 -8.52
CA SER A 107 0.76 -4.85 -9.05
C SER A 107 1.18 -3.85 -7.98
N LEU A 108 2.13 -2.99 -8.29
CA LEU A 108 2.58 -1.94 -7.38
C LEU A 108 2.46 -0.57 -8.03
N ALA A 109 1.90 0.40 -7.32
CA ALA A 109 2.07 1.81 -7.65
C ALA A 109 3.11 2.45 -6.71
N LEU A 110 4.02 3.21 -7.31
CA LEU A 110 5.00 4.03 -6.61
C LEU A 110 4.73 5.50 -6.96
N VAL A 111 4.30 6.27 -5.95
CA VAL A 111 4.16 7.73 -6.09
C VAL A 111 5.50 8.35 -5.68
N CYS A 112 6.17 9.01 -6.60
CA CYS A 112 7.44 9.70 -6.37
C CYS A 112 7.19 11.18 -6.13
N PHE A 113 7.88 11.75 -5.15
CA PHE A 113 7.95 13.17 -4.80
C PHE A 113 6.59 13.89 -4.78
N PRO A 114 5.57 13.36 -4.08
CA PRO A 114 4.21 13.89 -4.12
C PRO A 114 4.07 15.36 -3.68
N GLY A 115 5.00 15.88 -2.88
CA GLY A 115 5.00 17.27 -2.40
C GLY A 115 5.92 18.24 -3.16
N SER A 116 6.72 17.77 -4.13
CA SER A 116 7.84 18.53 -4.71
C SER A 116 7.46 19.26 -6.01
N ILE A 117 6.35 19.99 -6.01
CA ILE A 117 5.88 20.71 -7.19
C ILE A 117 6.86 21.85 -7.53
N GLY A 118 7.43 21.81 -8.74
CA GLY A 118 8.34 22.84 -9.25
C GLY A 118 9.82 22.62 -8.94
N ASP A 119 10.18 21.52 -8.29
CA ASP A 119 11.57 21.13 -8.08
C ASP A 119 12.16 20.52 -9.37
N PRO A 120 13.22 21.10 -9.97
CA PRO A 120 13.79 20.63 -11.23
C PRO A 120 14.37 19.21 -11.14
N ASP A 121 14.85 18.80 -9.96
CA ASP A 121 15.50 17.51 -9.72
C ASP A 121 14.53 16.45 -9.19
N ARG A 122 13.41 16.88 -8.57
CA ARG A 122 12.41 16.00 -7.94
C ARG A 122 11.01 16.24 -8.48
N GLN A 123 10.74 15.65 -9.64
CA GLN A 123 9.43 15.78 -10.29
C GLN A 123 8.41 14.77 -9.77
N PRO A 124 7.18 15.20 -9.41
CA PRO A 124 6.12 14.28 -9.02
C PRO A 124 5.79 13.28 -10.13
N ALA A 125 5.73 12.00 -9.80
CA ALA A 125 5.41 10.94 -10.77
C ALA A 125 4.64 9.78 -10.14
N ILE A 126 3.90 9.04 -10.95
CA ILE A 126 3.28 7.77 -10.55
C ILE A 126 3.80 6.68 -11.49
N LEU A 127 4.63 5.80 -10.95
CA LEU A 127 5.09 4.59 -11.62
C LEU A 127 4.15 3.44 -11.27
N HIS A 128 3.84 2.60 -12.26
CA HIS A 128 3.01 1.41 -12.08
C HIS A 128 3.80 0.21 -12.57
N LEU A 129 4.15 -0.67 -11.63
CA LEU A 129 4.94 -1.87 -11.86
C LEU A 129 3.98 -3.05 -11.90
N ASP A 130 3.81 -3.60 -13.08
CA ASP A 130 2.85 -4.67 -13.36
C ASP A 130 3.56 -5.81 -14.10
N SER A 131 3.63 -6.98 -13.47
CA SER A 131 4.26 -8.17 -14.04
C SER A 131 3.46 -8.77 -15.20
N LEU A 132 2.15 -8.51 -15.26
CA LEU A 132 1.26 -8.93 -16.33
C LEU A 132 0.73 -7.69 -17.05
N LYS A 133 1.55 -7.21 -17.99
CA LYS A 133 1.30 -5.97 -18.74
C LYS A 133 -0.16 -5.86 -19.21
N GLY A 134 -0.89 -4.89 -18.65
CA GLY A 134 -2.25 -4.53 -19.08
C GLY A 134 -3.39 -5.12 -18.25
N MET A 135 -3.10 -5.95 -17.24
CA MET A 135 -4.12 -6.44 -16.30
C MET A 135 -4.73 -5.30 -15.49
N HIS A 136 -3.90 -4.44 -14.89
CA HIS A 136 -4.41 -3.24 -14.24
C HIS A 136 -4.42 -2.05 -15.20
N ASN A 137 -5.58 -1.42 -15.35
CA ASN A 137 -5.72 -0.22 -16.17
C ASN A 137 -4.96 0.97 -15.54
N LEU A 138 -3.81 1.31 -16.13
CA LEU A 138 -2.94 2.39 -15.68
C LEU A 138 -3.67 3.73 -15.52
N ALA A 139 -4.55 4.07 -16.46
CA ALA A 139 -5.29 5.34 -16.42
C ALA A 139 -6.25 5.37 -15.22
N ARG A 140 -6.89 4.24 -14.90
CA ARG A 140 -7.75 4.11 -13.72
C ARG A 140 -6.95 4.22 -12.42
N VAL A 141 -5.84 3.47 -12.30
CA VAL A 141 -4.96 3.52 -11.12
C VAL A 141 -4.47 4.95 -10.88
N LYS A 142 -3.91 5.59 -11.92
CA LYS A 142 -3.43 6.98 -11.85
C LYS A 142 -4.55 7.94 -11.46
N LYS A 143 -5.73 7.83 -12.06
CA LYS A 143 -6.88 8.72 -11.75
C LYS A 143 -7.28 8.61 -10.28
N LEU A 144 -7.37 7.40 -9.73
CA LEU A 144 -7.74 7.19 -8.33
C LEU A 144 -6.69 7.74 -7.37
N LEU A 145 -5.41 7.46 -7.61
CA LEU A 145 -4.31 7.96 -6.77
C LEU A 145 -4.19 9.49 -6.85
N LEU A 146 -4.29 10.09 -8.03
CA LEU A 146 -4.29 11.55 -8.18
C LEU A 146 -5.48 12.19 -7.46
N LYS A 147 -6.68 11.60 -7.56
CA LYS A 147 -7.86 12.08 -6.83
C LYS A 147 -7.62 12.03 -5.32
N TYR A 148 -7.12 10.90 -4.80
CA TYR A 148 -6.75 10.76 -3.40
C TYR A 148 -5.74 11.82 -2.95
N LEU A 149 -4.63 11.97 -3.68
CA LEU A 149 -3.58 12.94 -3.35
C LEU A 149 -4.13 14.38 -3.35
N ALA A 150 -4.99 14.72 -4.31
CA ALA A 150 -5.62 16.04 -4.34
C ALA A 150 -6.53 16.28 -3.13
N GLU A 151 -7.36 15.30 -2.76
CA GLU A 151 -8.25 15.40 -1.59
C GLU A 151 -7.46 15.45 -0.27
N GLU A 152 -6.42 14.61 -0.13
CA GLU A 152 -5.53 14.61 1.03
C GLU A 152 -4.74 15.92 1.16
N TRP A 153 -4.28 16.50 0.04
CA TRP A 153 -3.60 17.80 0.03
C TRP A 153 -4.52 18.91 0.54
N ARG A 154 -5.75 19.00 0.03
CA ARG A 154 -6.73 19.99 0.52
C ARG A 154 -6.99 19.83 2.00
N HIS A 155 -7.17 18.59 2.44
CA HIS A 155 -7.43 18.27 3.84
C HIS A 155 -6.25 18.65 4.77
N LYS A 156 -5.00 18.36 4.39
CA LYS A 156 -3.83 18.61 5.25
C LYS A 156 -3.22 20.00 5.11
N LYS A 157 -3.30 20.64 3.95
CA LYS A 157 -2.56 21.87 3.62
C LYS A 157 -3.44 23.10 3.43
N GLN A 158 -4.74 22.95 3.16
CA GLN A 158 -5.67 24.09 3.02
C GLN A 158 -6.56 24.29 4.24
N SER A 159 -6.54 23.35 5.20
CA SER A 159 -7.23 23.47 6.49
C SER A 159 -6.29 23.92 7.62
N ALA A 160 -5.09 24.39 7.26
CA ALA A 160 -4.05 24.90 8.16
C ALA A 160 -3.86 26.40 7.93
#